data_AF-A0A258P7F0-F1
#
_entry.id   AF-A0A258P7F0-F1
#
_cell.length_a   1.000
_cell.length_b   1.000
_cell.length_c   1.000
_cell.angle_alpha   90.00
_cell.angle_beta   90.00
_cell.angle_gamma   90.00
#
_symmetry.space_group_name_H-M   'P 1'
#
loop_
_entity.id
_entity.type
_entity.pdbx_description
1 polymer ?
#
loop_
_entity_poly.entity_id
_entity_poly.type
_entity_poly.pdbx_seq_one_letter_code
_entity_poly.pdbx_strand_id
1 'polypeptide(L)'
;MPTRNLQIEVRQLRDSSASRNTLGAGGTVRMQPGHSGGDVHIDAQSGQRTGSGDVTQRLLVLNGRSANILLGNSVPVRLLHSFVQNGIVRYGSATVLMNAGSGFAARPFWRGGDSAELELAAVSSPRSATSPPTDSRVVTTLVAPLNEWVTVAQSEEDSNDSSAGLFNNAQSTTRSTLTVQLRISVR
;
A
#
# COMPACT_ATOMS: atom_id res chain seq x y z
N MET A 1 20.25 29.50 19.69
CA MET A 1 19.91 28.29 18.91
C MET A 1 20.84 28.21 17.72
N PRO A 2 21.50 27.07 17.46
CA PRO A 2 22.40 26.96 16.32
C PRO A 2 21.63 27.09 15.01
N THR A 3 22.01 28.06 14.17
CA THR A 3 21.55 28.18 12.78
C THR A 3 22.32 27.18 11.93
N ARG A 4 21.90 25.92 11.98
CA ARG A 4 22.46 24.82 11.20
C ARG A 4 21.41 24.20 10.32
N ASN A 5 21.86 23.65 9.21
CA ASN A 5 20.99 22.84 8.38
C ASN A 5 20.97 21.41 8.93
N LEU A 6 19.79 20.81 8.91
CA LEU A 6 19.56 19.43 9.28
C LEU A 6 19.12 18.71 8.01
N GLN A 7 19.83 17.66 7.66
CA GLN A 7 19.42 16.74 6.62
C GLN A 7 18.60 15.64 7.28
N ILE A 8 17.38 15.47 6.79
CA ILE A 8 16.43 14.46 7.23
C ILE A 8 16.31 13.44 6.11
N GLU A 9 16.49 12.17 6.46
CA GLU A 9 16.31 11.05 5.57
C GLU A 9 15.23 10.13 6.14
N VAL A 10 14.25 9.79 5.32
CA VAL A 10 13.19 8.85 5.66
C VAL A 10 13.25 7.72 4.65
N ARG A 11 13.31 6.49 5.15
CA ARG A 11 13.21 5.28 4.35
C ARG A 11 11.94 4.51 4.72
N GLN A 12 11.24 4.04 3.69
CA GLN A 12 10.05 3.21 3.82
C GLN A 12 10.35 1.86 3.19
N LEU A 13 10.44 0.83 4.01
CA LEU A 13 10.67 -0.54 3.58
C LEU A 13 9.32 -1.24 3.60
N ARG A 14 8.95 -1.87 2.49
CA ARG A 14 7.72 -2.63 2.35
C ARG A 14 8.05 -4.03 1.90
N ASP A 15 7.53 -5.01 2.62
CA ASP A 15 7.57 -6.42 2.22
C ASP A 15 6.14 -6.94 2.11
N SER A 16 5.87 -7.75 1.10
CA SER A 16 4.56 -8.32 0.85
C SER A 16 4.67 -9.73 0.31
N SER A 17 3.79 -10.61 0.78
CA SER A 17 3.62 -11.97 0.26
C SER A 17 2.13 -12.25 0.11
N ALA A 18 1.76 -12.86 -1.01
CA ALA A 18 0.39 -13.21 -1.33
C ALA A 18 0.34 -14.63 -1.89
N SER A 19 -0.31 -15.53 -1.15
CA SER A 19 -0.57 -16.90 -1.56
C SER A 19 -2.04 -17.03 -1.95
N ARG A 20 -2.31 -17.65 -3.09
CA ARG A 20 -3.67 -17.92 -3.54
C ARG A 20 -3.78 -19.36 -4.00
N ASN A 21 -4.79 -20.04 -3.49
CA ASN A 21 -5.17 -21.39 -3.88
C ASN A 21 -6.61 -21.36 -4.38
N THR A 22 -6.87 -21.91 -5.56
CA THR A 22 -8.19 -22.00 -6.16
C THR A 22 -8.46 -23.44 -6.56
N LEU A 23 -9.64 -23.93 -6.22
CA LEU A 23 -10.15 -25.23 -6.62
C LEU A 23 -11.52 -25.02 -7.28
N GLY A 24 -11.59 -25.28 -8.57
CA GLY A 24 -12.79 -25.15 -9.38
C GLY A 24 -13.28 -26.49 -9.91
N ALA A 25 -14.59 -26.62 -10.08
CA ALA A 25 -15.21 -27.69 -10.84
C ALA A 25 -16.14 -27.05 -11.88
N GLY A 26 -16.23 -27.64 -13.07
CA GLY A 26 -17.12 -27.18 -14.12
C GLY A 26 -17.63 -28.38 -14.90
N GLY A 27 -18.80 -28.26 -15.52
CA GLY A 27 -19.31 -29.32 -16.37
C GLY A 27 -20.16 -28.77 -17.50
N THR A 28 -20.09 -29.43 -18.64
CA THR A 28 -20.92 -29.09 -19.81
C THR A 28 -21.81 -30.28 -20.12
N VAL A 29 -23.12 -30.07 -20.14
CA VAL A 29 -24.09 -31.09 -20.55
C VAL A 29 -24.52 -30.77 -21.98
N ARG A 30 -24.33 -31.73 -22.89
CA ARG A 30 -24.79 -31.62 -24.27
C ARG A 30 -25.91 -32.61 -24.51
N MET A 31 -27.11 -32.10 -24.83
CA MET A 31 -28.27 -32.91 -25.18
C MET A 31 -28.51 -32.85 -26.70
N GLN A 32 -28.50 -34.00 -27.36
CA GLN A 32 -28.89 -34.18 -28.75
C GLN A 32 -30.00 -35.27 -28.83
N PRO A 33 -30.98 -35.19 -29.75
CA PRO A 33 -32.02 -36.21 -29.86
C PRO A 33 -31.43 -37.61 -30.08
N GLY A 34 -31.60 -38.53 -29.12
CA GLY A 34 -31.05 -39.90 -29.15
C GLY A 34 -29.67 -40.09 -28.51
N HIS A 35 -29.06 -39.02 -27.96
CA HIS A 35 -27.71 -39.06 -27.39
C HIS A 35 -27.49 -37.89 -26.43
N SER A 36 -27.32 -38.20 -25.14
CA SER A 36 -26.95 -37.23 -24.09
C SER A 36 -25.57 -37.56 -23.55
N GLY A 37 -24.69 -36.57 -23.47
CA GLY A 37 -23.35 -36.70 -22.89
C GLY A 37 -23.04 -35.53 -21.96
N GLY A 38 -22.24 -35.79 -20.93
CA GLY A 38 -21.74 -34.77 -20.02
C GLY A 38 -20.23 -34.86 -19.89
N ASP A 39 -19.57 -33.71 -19.85
CA ASP A 39 -18.15 -33.59 -19.52
C ASP A 39 -18.02 -32.85 -18.19
N VAL A 40 -17.08 -33.28 -17.35
CA VAL A 40 -16.77 -32.66 -16.05
C VAL A 40 -15.27 -32.39 -15.99
N HIS A 41 -14.92 -31.16 -15.68
CA HIS A 41 -13.54 -30.72 -15.51
C HIS A 41 -13.31 -30.20 -14.09
N ILE A 42 -12.13 -30.47 -13.55
CA ILE A 42 -11.70 -30.02 -12.21
C ILE A 42 -10.35 -29.33 -12.38
N ASP A 43 -10.27 -28.09 -11.90
CA ASP A 43 -9.08 -27.26 -11.95
C ASP A 43 -8.56 -26.97 -10.55
N ALA A 44 -7.25 -27.15 -10.36
CA ALA A 44 -6.55 -26.71 -9.15
C ALA A 44 -5.40 -25.79 -9.55
N GLN A 45 -5.38 -24.58 -8.99
CA GLN A 45 -4.30 -23.62 -9.22
C GLN A 45 -3.80 -23.07 -7.89
N SER A 46 -2.48 -23.04 -7.73
CA SER A 46 -1.81 -22.35 -6.64
C SER A 46 -0.85 -21.30 -7.21
N GLY A 47 -0.76 -20.16 -6.53
CA GLY A 47 0.14 -19.08 -6.91
C GLY A 47 0.67 -18.37 -5.68
N GLN A 48 1.98 -18.11 -5.67
CA GLN A 48 2.65 -17.32 -4.64
C GLN A 48 3.27 -16.10 -5.32
N ARG A 49 3.08 -14.92 -4.74
CA ARG A 49 3.72 -13.69 -5.18
C ARG A 49 4.41 -13.04 -3.99
N THR A 50 5.65 -12.63 -4.18
CA THR A 50 6.41 -11.84 -3.21
C THR A 50 6.78 -10.52 -3.85
N GLY A 51 6.79 -9.46 -3.06
CA GLY A 51 7.19 -8.13 -3.50
C GLY A 51 7.84 -7.39 -2.35
N SER A 52 8.98 -6.77 -2.62
CA SER A 52 9.65 -5.84 -1.71
C SER A 52 9.82 -4.47 -2.37
N GLY A 53 9.87 -3.43 -1.55
CA GLY A 53 10.07 -2.06 -2.01
C GLY A 53 10.82 -1.25 -0.97
N ASP A 54 11.79 -0.47 -1.42
CA ASP A 54 12.54 0.49 -0.59
C ASP A 54 12.43 1.86 -1.26
N VAL A 55 11.92 2.84 -0.51
CA VAL A 55 11.91 4.23 -0.91
C VAL A 55 12.64 5.06 0.12
N THR A 56 13.77 5.65 -0.27
CA THR A 56 14.53 6.60 0.55
C THR A 56 14.36 8.02 0.02
N GLN A 57 13.96 8.92 0.89
CA GLN A 57 13.74 10.34 0.60
C GLN A 57 14.60 11.19 1.50
N ARG A 58 15.14 12.28 0.95
CA ARG A 58 16.05 13.17 1.65
C ARG A 58 15.65 14.61 1.46
N LEU A 59 15.69 15.38 2.55
CA LEU A 59 15.42 16.80 2.54
C LEU A 59 16.41 17.54 3.46
N LEU A 60 16.82 18.74 3.05
CA LEU A 60 17.64 19.65 3.85
C LEU A 60 16.76 20.79 4.36
N VAL A 61 16.78 21.02 5.67
CA VAL A 61 15.95 22.04 6.32
C VAL A 61 16.74 22.80 7.37
N LEU A 62 16.43 24.07 7.57
CA LEU A 62 17.02 24.86 8.64
C LEU A 62 16.47 24.41 10.00
N ASN A 63 17.33 24.33 11.02
CA ASN A 63 16.92 23.99 12.39
C ASN A 63 15.70 24.81 12.87
N GLY A 64 14.67 24.13 13.37
CA GLY A 64 13.42 24.73 13.84
C GLY A 64 12.40 25.09 12.74
N ARG A 65 12.69 24.85 11.45
CA ARG A 65 11.78 25.12 10.33
C ARG A 65 11.09 23.85 9.86
N SER A 66 9.89 23.99 9.31
CA SER A 66 9.16 22.90 8.66
C SER A 66 9.58 22.78 7.19
N ALA A 67 9.60 21.55 6.68
CA ALA A 67 9.76 21.28 5.27
C ALA A 67 9.07 19.96 4.89
N ASN A 68 8.72 19.81 3.61
CA ASN A 68 8.05 18.62 3.12
C ASN A 68 8.55 18.22 1.72
N ILE A 69 8.47 16.93 1.43
CA ILE A 69 8.70 16.34 0.12
C ILE A 69 7.59 15.34 -0.17
N LEU A 70 7.03 15.40 -1.37
CA LEU A 70 6.04 14.44 -1.85
C LEU A 70 6.41 14.04 -3.28
N LEU A 71 6.62 12.75 -3.49
CA LEU A 71 6.93 12.17 -4.80
C LEU A 71 5.80 11.23 -5.18
N GLY A 72 5.14 11.48 -6.29
CA GLY A 72 4.01 10.67 -6.72
C GLY A 72 3.51 11.04 -8.10
N ASN A 73 2.57 10.24 -8.58
CA ASN A 73 1.87 10.46 -9.84
C ASN A 73 0.36 10.34 -9.58
N SER A 74 -0.43 11.15 -10.31
CA SER A 74 -1.89 11.02 -10.33
C SER A 74 -2.31 10.14 -11.50
N VAL A 75 -3.03 9.06 -11.23
CA VAL A 75 -3.56 8.16 -12.26
C VAL A 75 -5.09 8.33 -12.32
N PRO A 76 -5.68 8.61 -13.50
CA PRO A 76 -7.12 8.63 -13.65
C PRO A 76 -7.66 7.19 -13.56
N VAL A 77 -8.62 6.97 -12.66
CA VAL A 77 -9.30 5.70 -12.50
C VAL A 77 -10.78 5.89 -12.84
N ARG A 78 -11.28 5.00 -13.69
CA ARG A 78 -12.69 4.98 -14.08
C ARG A 78 -13.46 4.08 -13.13
N LEU A 79 -14.37 4.67 -12.37
CA LEU A 79 -15.30 3.98 -11.50
C LEU A 79 -16.57 3.65 -12.29
N LEU A 80 -16.99 2.39 -12.23
CA LEU A 80 -18.29 1.94 -12.72
C LEU A 80 -19.16 1.68 -11.50
N HIS A 81 -20.31 2.35 -11.41
CA HIS A 81 -21.27 2.09 -10.35
C HIS A 81 -22.63 1.70 -10.94
N SER A 82 -23.39 0.92 -10.19
CA SER A 82 -24.78 0.60 -10.51
C SER A 82 -25.68 1.05 -9.38
N PHE A 83 -26.83 1.62 -9.73
CA PHE A 83 -27.84 2.05 -8.76
C PHE A 83 -29.22 1.70 -9.29
N VAL A 84 -30.14 1.38 -8.38
CA VAL A 84 -31.53 1.08 -8.73
C VAL A 84 -32.32 2.38 -8.65
N GLN A 85 -32.96 2.75 -9.76
CA GLN A 85 -33.86 3.89 -9.83
C GLN A 85 -35.18 3.40 -10.42
N ASN A 86 -36.27 3.53 -9.65
CA ASN A 86 -37.61 3.06 -10.04
C ASN A 86 -37.64 1.55 -10.40
N GLY A 87 -36.90 0.71 -9.66
CA GLY A 87 -36.82 -0.73 -9.92
C GLY A 87 -35.95 -1.12 -11.12
N ILE A 88 -35.34 -0.15 -11.81
CA ILE A 88 -34.45 -0.38 -12.96
C ILE A 88 -33.01 -0.18 -12.52
N VAL A 89 -32.15 -1.17 -12.77
CA VAL A 89 -30.69 -1.04 -12.58
C VAL A 89 -30.14 -0.11 -13.66
N ARG A 90 -29.53 0.99 -13.24
CA ARG A 90 -28.81 1.93 -14.11
C ARG A 90 -27.32 1.85 -13.83
N TYR A 91 -26.53 1.99 -14.89
CA TYR A 91 -25.07 2.01 -14.82
C TYR A 91 -24.57 3.42 -15.11
N GLY A 92 -23.69 3.92 -14.25
CA GLY A 92 -22.99 5.19 -14.43
C GLY A 92 -21.48 4.99 -14.42
N SER A 93 -20.75 5.96 -14.96
CA SER A 93 -19.28 5.99 -14.85
C SER A 93 -18.80 7.34 -14.36
N ALA A 94 -17.83 7.33 -13.45
CA ALA A 94 -17.12 8.52 -13.01
C ALA A 94 -15.61 8.32 -13.20
N THR A 95 -14.87 9.39 -13.44
CA THR A 95 -13.40 9.36 -13.45
C THR A 95 -12.89 10.12 -12.23
N VAL A 96 -12.10 9.46 -11.41
CA VAL A 96 -11.43 10.07 -10.26
C VAL A 96 -9.93 10.02 -10.44
N LEU A 97 -9.23 11.11 -10.12
CA LEU A 97 -7.78 11.10 -10.05
C LEU A 97 -7.38 10.48 -8.71
N MET A 98 -6.61 9.40 -8.76
CA MET A 98 -6.03 8.78 -7.57
C MET A 98 -4.53 9.11 -7.51
N ASN A 99 -4.08 9.58 -6.37
CA ASN A 99 -2.67 9.88 -6.15
C ASN A 99 -1.96 8.62 -5.64
N ALA A 100 -0.91 8.21 -6.32
CA ALA A 100 0.01 7.18 -5.83
C ALA A 100 1.36 7.84 -5.60
N GLY A 101 1.89 7.73 -4.39
CA GLY A 101 3.12 8.42 -4.02
C GLY A 101 3.49 8.25 -2.56
N SER A 102 4.73 8.60 -2.26
CA SER A 102 5.27 8.63 -0.91
C SER A 102 5.90 9.98 -0.63
N GLY A 103 5.91 10.36 0.65
CA GLY A 103 6.43 11.65 1.06
C GLY A 103 6.53 11.74 2.56
N PHE A 104 7.16 12.81 3.02
CA PHE A 104 7.12 13.19 4.41
C PHE A 104 7.18 14.71 4.59
N ALA A 105 6.60 15.18 5.68
CA ALA A 105 6.79 16.49 6.24
C ALA A 105 7.52 16.35 7.57
N ALA A 106 8.42 17.29 7.86
CA ALA A 106 9.20 17.24 9.09
C ALA A 106 9.54 18.64 9.61
N ARG A 107 9.63 18.74 10.93
CA ARG A 107 10.12 19.92 11.65
C ARG A 107 11.13 19.50 12.71
N PRO A 108 12.44 19.62 12.44
CA PRO A 108 13.46 19.22 13.39
C PRO A 108 13.80 20.34 14.37
N PHE A 109 14.29 19.97 15.54
CA PHE A 109 14.81 20.88 16.55
C PHE A 109 16.06 20.29 17.19
N TRP A 110 17.19 20.98 17.01
CA TRP A 110 18.50 20.57 17.49
C TRP A 110 19.10 21.60 18.44
N ARG A 111 19.49 21.15 19.63
CA ARG A 111 20.03 22.01 20.70
C ARG A 111 21.57 22.08 20.74
N GLY A 112 22.28 21.33 19.88
CA GLY A 112 23.74 21.33 19.83
C GLY A 112 24.43 20.04 20.33
N GLY A 113 23.67 19.01 20.72
CA GLY A 113 24.21 17.71 21.18
C GLY A 113 24.14 16.60 20.12
N ASP A 114 24.12 15.35 20.56
CA ASP A 114 24.15 14.17 19.67
C ASP A 114 22.78 13.66 19.22
N SER A 115 21.71 14.36 19.59
CA SER A 115 20.34 14.01 19.22
C SER A 115 19.52 15.25 18.83
N ALA A 116 18.49 15.02 18.02
CA ALA A 116 17.54 16.05 17.61
C ALA A 116 16.10 15.58 17.87
N GLU A 117 15.26 16.51 18.28
CA GLU A 117 13.82 16.33 18.33
C GLU A 117 13.25 16.51 16.92
N LEU A 118 12.23 15.72 16.57
CA LEU A 118 11.62 15.72 15.26
C LEU A 118 10.12 15.49 15.36
N GLU A 119 9.34 16.42 14.81
CA GLU A 119 7.97 16.16 14.39
C GLU A 119 8.00 15.62 12.95
N LEU A 120 7.41 14.45 12.72
CA LEU A 120 7.41 13.74 11.45
C LEU A 120 5.99 13.34 11.06
N ALA A 121 5.62 13.61 9.81
CA ALA A 121 4.43 13.08 9.18
C ALA A 121 4.84 12.42 7.84
N ALA A 122 4.79 11.10 7.76
CA ALA A 122 5.10 10.34 6.55
C ALA A 122 3.85 9.72 5.94
N VAL A 123 3.79 9.67 4.61
CA VAL A 123 2.71 9.04 3.84
C VAL A 123 3.30 8.09 2.80
N SER A 124 2.62 6.97 2.56
CA SER A 124 2.99 5.98 1.55
C SER A 124 1.71 5.45 0.92
N SER A 125 1.56 5.64 -0.39
CA SER A 125 0.38 5.24 -1.15
C SER A 125 0.86 4.39 -2.32
N PRO A 126 0.95 3.06 -2.16
CA PRO A 126 1.46 2.18 -3.20
C PRO A 126 0.52 2.21 -4.40
N ARG A 127 1.11 2.16 -5.60
CA ARG A 127 0.33 2.03 -6.83
C ARG A 127 -0.25 0.62 -6.90
N SER A 128 -1.57 0.52 -7.00
CA SER A 128 -2.27 -0.72 -7.37
C SER A 128 -2.92 -0.55 -8.73
N ALA A 129 -2.82 -1.58 -9.58
CA ALA A 129 -3.43 -1.57 -10.92
C ALA A 129 -4.90 -1.99 -10.90
N THR A 130 -5.33 -2.69 -9.84
CA THR A 130 -6.63 -3.37 -9.76
C THR A 130 -7.48 -2.97 -8.57
N SER A 131 -6.92 -2.20 -7.63
CA SER A 131 -7.60 -1.76 -6.42
C SER A 131 -7.33 -0.28 -6.16
N PRO A 132 -8.22 0.43 -5.44
CA PRO A 132 -7.91 1.76 -4.94
C PRO A 132 -6.60 1.72 -4.11
N PRO A 133 -5.74 2.75 -4.20
CA PRO A 133 -4.56 2.84 -3.34
C PRO A 133 -5.01 2.99 -1.88
N THR A 134 -4.36 2.24 -0.99
CA THR A 134 -4.53 2.38 0.46
C THR A 134 -3.40 3.25 0.99
N ASP A 135 -3.74 4.40 1.55
CA ASP A 135 -2.76 5.33 2.11
C ASP A 135 -2.32 4.85 3.49
N SER A 136 -1.02 4.62 3.67
CA SER A 136 -0.39 4.41 4.98
C SER A 136 0.16 5.74 5.49
N ARG A 137 -0.25 6.18 6.68
CA ARG A 137 0.19 7.45 7.29
C ARG A 137 0.79 7.22 8.67
N VAL A 138 1.92 7.86 8.93
CA VAL A 138 2.59 7.89 10.23
C VAL A 138 2.72 9.33 10.66
N VAL A 139 2.29 9.66 11.89
CA VAL A 139 2.50 10.98 12.50
C VAL A 139 3.09 10.75 13.88
N THR A 140 4.27 11.31 14.14
CA THR A 140 4.99 11.09 15.39
C THR A 140 5.86 12.29 15.76
N THR A 141 6.12 12.46 17.05
CA THR A 141 7.14 13.37 17.57
C THR A 141 8.11 12.56 18.42
N LEU A 142 9.40 12.64 18.12
CA LEU A 142 10.42 11.79 18.75
C LEU A 142 11.74 12.52 18.91
N VAL A 143 12.62 11.95 19.73
CA VAL A 143 14.04 12.32 19.80
C VAL A 143 14.85 11.19 19.18
N ALA A 144 15.67 11.52 18.19
CA ALA A 144 16.53 10.56 17.49
C ALA A 144 18.02 10.94 17.63
N PRO A 145 18.92 9.96 17.81
CA PRO A 145 20.35 10.17 17.64
C PRO A 145 20.68 10.69 16.23
N LEU A 146 21.72 11.51 16.15
CA LEU A 146 22.26 11.98 14.88
C LEU A 146 23.03 10.86 14.18
N ASN A 147 22.98 10.86 12.85
CA ASN A 147 23.69 9.96 11.94
C ASN A 147 23.32 8.47 12.05
N GLU A 148 22.30 8.12 12.83
CA GLU A 148 21.82 6.76 12.99
C GLU A 148 20.43 6.56 12.38
N TRP A 149 20.16 5.35 11.92
CA TRP A 149 18.83 4.96 11.47
C TRP A 149 18.00 4.49 12.65
N VAL A 150 16.84 5.11 12.85
CA VAL A 150 15.88 4.80 13.91
C VAL A 150 14.57 4.34 13.27
N THR A 151 14.02 3.22 13.72
CA THR A 151 12.66 2.82 13.33
C THR A 151 11.64 3.66 14.09
N VAL A 152 10.78 4.35 13.35
CA VAL A 152 9.80 5.30 13.91
C VAL A 152 8.38 4.77 13.86
N ALA A 153 8.12 3.81 12.97
CA ALA A 153 6.86 3.08 12.88
C ALA A 153 7.07 1.75 12.16
N GLN A 154 6.26 0.77 12.52
CA GLN A 154 6.14 -0.51 11.83
C GLN A 154 4.65 -0.88 11.79
N SER A 155 4.19 -1.40 10.67
CA SER A 155 2.84 -1.91 10.48
C SER A 155 2.92 -3.28 9.86
N GLU A 156 2.14 -4.22 10.37
CA GLU A 156 1.98 -5.56 9.82
C GLU A 156 0.49 -5.77 9.55
N GLU A 157 0.18 -6.29 8.37
CA GLU A 157 -1.18 -6.55 7.93
C GLU A 157 -1.26 -7.97 7.37
N ASP A 158 -2.01 -8.81 8.07
CA ASP A 158 -2.34 -10.16 7.65
C ASP A 158 -3.82 -10.22 7.27
N SER A 159 -4.09 -10.67 6.05
CA SER A 159 -5.44 -10.87 5.52
C SER A 159 -5.59 -12.31 5.04
N ASN A 160 -6.73 -12.92 5.33
CA ASN A 160 -7.09 -14.23 4.82
C ASN A 160 -8.53 -14.17 4.31
N ASP A 161 -8.67 -14.19 3.00
CA ASP A 161 -9.95 -14.18 2.31
C ASP A 161 -10.26 -15.58 1.81
N SER A 162 -11.42 -16.11 2.17
CA SER A 162 -11.98 -17.31 1.56
C SER A 162 -13.27 -16.95 0.83
N SER A 163 -13.38 -17.35 -0.44
CA SER A 163 -14.60 -17.19 -1.22
C SER A 163 -15.04 -18.56 -1.73
N ALA A 164 -16.21 -19.00 -1.30
CA ALA A 164 -16.87 -20.20 -1.80
C ALA A 164 -18.05 -19.79 -2.69
N GLY A 165 -18.06 -20.30 -3.92
CA GLY A 165 -19.18 -20.26 -4.85
C GLY A 165 -19.68 -21.66 -5.16
N LEU A 166 -20.79 -21.76 -5.90
CA LEU A 166 -21.45 -23.04 -6.23
C LEU A 166 -20.51 -24.09 -6.84
N PHE A 167 -19.46 -23.65 -7.54
CA PHE A 167 -18.51 -24.55 -8.20
C PHE A 167 -17.04 -24.14 -8.05
N ASN A 168 -16.72 -23.18 -7.18
CA ASN A 168 -15.35 -22.70 -6.98
C ASN A 168 -15.09 -22.38 -5.52
N ASN A 169 -13.96 -22.83 -4.99
CA ASN A 169 -13.44 -22.41 -3.70
C ASN A 169 -12.08 -21.74 -3.90
N ALA A 170 -11.97 -20.49 -3.48
CA ALA A 170 -10.71 -19.75 -3.50
C ALA A 170 -10.33 -19.33 -2.08
N GLN A 171 -9.06 -19.53 -1.74
CA GLN A 171 -8.45 -19.03 -0.52
C GLN A 171 -7.26 -18.14 -0.90
N SER A 172 -7.20 -16.95 -0.32
CA SER A 172 -6.15 -15.97 -0.53
C SER A 172 -5.62 -15.52 0.83
N THR A 173 -4.32 -15.64 1.06
CA THR A 173 -3.66 -15.11 2.24
C THR A 173 -2.65 -14.07 1.81
N THR A 174 -2.77 -12.84 2.32
CA THR A 174 -1.80 -11.76 2.06
C THR A 174 -1.19 -11.32 3.38
N ARG A 175 0.13 -11.22 3.43
CA ARG A 175 0.87 -10.58 4.52
C ARG A 175 1.62 -9.39 3.97
N SER A 176 1.58 -8.27 4.66
CA SER A 176 2.40 -7.12 4.32
C SER A 176 2.98 -6.45 5.55
N THR A 177 4.24 -6.01 5.44
CA THR A 177 4.96 -5.27 6.49
C THR A 177 5.41 -3.94 5.91
N LEU A 178 5.19 -2.85 6.62
CA LEU A 178 5.69 -1.51 6.31
C LEU A 178 6.51 -1.01 7.50
N THR A 179 7.79 -0.75 7.27
CA THR A 179 8.70 -0.18 8.26
C THR A 179 9.14 1.21 7.82
N VAL A 180 8.93 2.21 8.66
CA VAL A 180 9.39 3.57 8.45
C VAL A 180 10.59 3.81 9.34
N GLN A 181 11.70 4.24 8.75
CA GLN A 181 12.91 4.56 9.47
C GLN A 181 13.42 5.94 9.09
N LEU A 182 14.12 6.55 10.03
CA LEU A 182 14.52 7.95 10.00
C LEU A 182 16.01 8.06 10.33
N ARG A 183 16.69 8.99 9.66
CA ARG A 183 18.01 9.46 10.05
C ARG A 183 18.07 10.98 9.97
N ILE A 184 18.72 11.60 10.96
CA ILE A 184 18.95 13.03 11.00
C ILE A 184 20.46 13.29 11.02
N SER A 185 20.95 14.24 10.23
CA SER A 185 22.36 14.64 10.25
C SER A 185 22.50 16.16 10.21
N VAL A 186 23.53 16.69 10.88
CA VAL A 186 23.83 18.13 10.88
C VAL A 186 24.74 18.46 9.69
N ARG A 187 24.49 19.60 9.05
CA ARG A 187 25.28 20.14 7.92
C ARG A 187 25.85 21.52 8.25
#